data_AF-A0A812UZ34-F1
#
_entry.id   AF-A0A812UZ34-F1
#
_cell.length_a   1.000
_cell.length_b   1.000
_cell.length_c   1.000
_cell.angle_alpha   90.00
_cell.angle_beta   90.00
_cell.angle_gamma   90.00
#
_symmetry.space_group_name_H-M   'P 1'
#
loop_
_entity.id
_entity.type
_entity.pdbx_description
1 polymer ?
#
loop_
_entity_poly.entity_id
_entity_poly.type
_entity_poly.pdbx_seq_one_letter_code
_entity_poly.pdbx_strand_id
1 'polypeptide(L)'
;MAWQQAIITWRDAALGSWLVRTTKRFASADGRKEEEFEGACSELLSLTLAGAPAGVALSQPWEEFAGEMRPPDHPAQRVPSNLQRFAGNYMNLLLVTAAFASASVRPFFVTFCLIAKAIALLAPPEMFDVDVLQGKAAGGGYRAVGGPWLRCGLVALGHAGLGATSVFTSAGCRGLVVGTALVLSHALFRTRPWTEVAKERLTTRLKSQ
;
A
#
# COMPACT_ATOMS: atom_id res chain seq x y z
N MET A 1 -5.69 20.93 16.65
CA MET A 1 -5.36 19.54 17.05
C MET A 1 -5.86 18.48 16.07
N ALA A 2 -7.14 18.41 15.71
CA ALA A 2 -7.66 17.34 14.81
C ALA A 2 -6.91 17.20 13.46
N TRP A 3 -6.59 18.32 12.80
CA TRP A 3 -5.81 18.30 11.55
C TRP A 3 -4.38 17.76 11.71
N GLN A 4 -3.70 18.11 12.81
CA GLN A 4 -2.36 17.59 13.09
C GLN A 4 -2.39 16.06 13.25
N GLN A 5 -3.39 15.53 13.97
CA GLN A 5 -3.52 14.09 14.15
C GLN A 5 -3.84 13.38 12.83
N ALA A 6 -4.70 13.96 11.98
CA ALA A 6 -5.00 13.43 10.67
C ALA A 6 -3.73 13.37 9.78
N ILE A 7 -2.93 14.44 9.78
CA ILE A 7 -1.66 14.50 9.04
C ILE A 7 -0.67 13.44 9.53
N ILE A 8 -0.51 13.30 10.85
CA ILE A 8 0.37 12.27 11.44
C ILE A 8 -0.09 10.87 11.00
N THR A 9 -1.38 10.59 11.10
CA THR A 9 -1.94 9.27 10.73
C THR A 9 -1.72 8.95 9.25
N TRP A 10 -1.90 9.93 8.37
CA TRP A 10 -1.63 9.80 6.94
C TRP A 10 -0.15 9.56 6.64
N ARG A 11 0.73 10.33 7.27
CA ARG A 11 2.17 10.14 7.16
C ARG A 11 2.57 8.74 7.62
N ASP A 12 2.04 8.29 8.75
CA ASP A 12 2.36 6.99 9.32
C ASP A 12 1.80 5.86 8.44
N ALA A 13 0.64 6.03 7.80
CA ALA A 13 0.14 5.10 6.78
C ALA A 13 1.04 5.04 5.53
N ALA A 14 1.54 6.20 5.07
CA ALA A 14 2.45 6.26 3.92
C ALA A 14 3.83 5.63 4.22
N LEU A 15 4.42 5.96 5.37
CA LEU A 15 5.68 5.38 5.84
C LEU A 15 5.54 3.90 6.24
N GLY A 16 4.33 3.51 6.65
CA GLY A 16 3.90 2.14 6.89
C GLY A 16 3.36 1.45 5.63
N SER A 17 3.68 1.94 4.44
CA SER A 17 3.42 1.18 3.21
C SER A 17 4.38 -0.01 3.11
N TRP A 18 3.90 -1.08 2.49
CA TRP A 18 4.68 -2.28 2.23
C TRP A 18 5.98 -1.96 1.50
N LEU A 19 5.91 -1.10 0.47
CA LEU A 19 7.09 -0.76 -0.33
C LEU A 19 8.18 -0.08 0.51
N VAL A 20 7.81 0.87 1.38
CA VAL A 20 8.78 1.54 2.26
C VAL A 20 9.42 0.55 3.24
N ARG A 21 8.63 -0.34 3.86
CA ARG A 21 9.15 -1.38 4.74
C ARG A 21 10.09 -2.33 4.01
N THR A 22 9.69 -2.80 2.84
CA THR A 22 10.48 -3.76 2.04
C THR A 22 11.78 -3.13 1.53
N THR A 23 11.77 -1.87 1.08
CA THR A 23 13.01 -1.16 0.72
C THR A 23 13.96 -1.02 1.90
N LYS A 24 13.45 -0.76 3.11
CA LYS A 24 14.28 -0.74 4.32
C LYS A 24 14.90 -2.11 4.62
N ARG A 25 14.15 -3.21 4.45
CA ARG A 25 14.66 -4.59 4.59
C ARG A 25 15.82 -4.86 3.61
N PHE A 26 15.70 -4.39 2.36
CA PHE A 26 16.80 -4.49 1.38
C PHE A 26 18.03 -3.66 1.77
N ALA A 27 17.86 -2.54 2.48
CA ALA A 27 18.96 -1.66 2.88
C ALA A 27 19.70 -2.14 4.14
N SER A 28 19.01 -2.80 5.08
CA SER A 28 19.61 -3.43 6.25
C SER A 28 20.25 -4.77 5.86
N ALA A 29 21.43 -4.72 5.26
CA ALA A 29 22.11 -5.85 4.61
C ALA A 29 22.71 -6.91 5.56
N ASP A 30 22.09 -7.17 6.72
CA ASP A 30 22.53 -8.23 7.65
C ASP A 30 21.84 -9.55 7.35
N GLY A 31 22.35 -10.23 6.33
CA GLY A 31 21.95 -11.58 5.96
C GLY A 31 20.58 -11.63 5.29
N ARG A 32 20.54 -12.09 4.05
CA ARG A 32 19.30 -12.33 3.30
C ARG A 32 18.56 -13.52 3.92
N LYS A 33 17.95 -13.34 5.09
CA LYS A 33 17.10 -14.36 5.70
C LYS A 33 15.91 -14.52 4.78
N GLU A 34 15.90 -15.63 4.05
CA GLU A 34 14.87 -15.98 3.06
C GLU A 34 13.45 -15.87 3.63
N GLU A 35 13.28 -16.23 4.90
CA GLU A 35 12.03 -16.09 5.66
C GLU A 35 11.49 -14.66 5.70
N GLU A 36 12.35 -13.65 5.80
CA GLU A 36 11.92 -12.24 5.86
C GLU A 36 11.36 -11.77 4.50
N PHE A 37 11.95 -12.25 3.40
CA PHE A 37 11.50 -11.93 2.05
C PHE A 37 10.22 -12.69 1.68
N GLU A 38 10.10 -13.97 2.07
CA GLU A 38 8.84 -14.71 1.96
C GLU A 38 7.73 -14.06 2.78
N GLY A 39 8.04 -13.64 4.01
CA GLY A 39 7.13 -12.88 4.86
C GLY A 39 6.66 -11.60 4.19
N ALA A 40 7.55 -10.86 3.53
CA ALA A 40 7.20 -9.65 2.79
C ALA A 40 6.28 -9.94 1.59
N CYS A 41 6.54 -10.99 0.81
CA CYS A 41 5.66 -11.38 -0.30
C CYS A 41 4.27 -11.80 0.20
N SER A 42 4.22 -12.60 1.25
CA SER A 42 2.98 -13.06 1.89
C SER A 42 2.17 -11.89 2.48
N GLU A 43 2.86 -10.91 3.07
CA GLU A 43 2.28 -9.67 3.55
C GLU A 43 1.61 -8.90 2.40
N LEU A 44 2.28 -8.70 1.27
CA LEU A 44 1.68 -7.99 0.13
C LEU A 44 0.51 -8.75 -0.50
N LEU A 45 0.61 -10.08 -0.58
CA LEU A 45 -0.48 -10.92 -1.07
C LEU A 45 -1.71 -10.79 -0.18
N SER A 46 -1.56 -10.90 1.14
CA SER A 46 -2.68 -10.76 2.08
C SER A 46 -3.31 -9.37 2.02
N LEU A 47 -2.50 -8.30 1.93
CA LEU A 47 -3.00 -6.94 1.71
C LEU A 47 -3.78 -6.82 0.39
N THR A 48 -3.27 -7.40 -0.69
CA THR A 48 -3.93 -7.36 -2.00
C THR A 48 -5.28 -8.10 -1.97
N LEU A 49 -5.32 -9.29 -1.35
CA LEU A 49 -6.55 -10.08 -1.18
C LEU A 49 -7.57 -9.38 -0.27
N ALA A 50 -7.10 -8.60 0.71
CA ALA A 50 -7.97 -7.75 1.54
C ALA A 50 -8.47 -6.50 0.79
N GLY A 51 -8.12 -6.31 -0.48
CA GLY A 51 -8.54 -5.14 -1.28
C GLY A 51 -7.64 -3.92 -1.11
N ALA A 52 -6.39 -4.08 -0.67
CA ALA A 52 -5.38 -3.03 -0.53
C ALA A 52 -4.23 -3.19 -1.55
N PRO A 53 -4.52 -3.08 -2.87
CA PRO A 53 -3.56 -3.41 -3.94
C PRO A 53 -2.36 -2.46 -4.00
N ALA A 54 -2.46 -1.27 -3.39
CA ALA A 54 -1.36 -0.32 -3.29
C ALA A 54 -0.33 -0.69 -2.20
N GLY A 55 -0.58 -1.77 -1.44
CA GLY A 55 0.32 -2.23 -0.38
C GLY A 55 0.28 -1.34 0.86
N VAL A 56 -0.82 -0.63 1.10
CA VAL A 56 -1.08 0.11 2.34
C VAL A 56 -2.20 -0.62 3.07
N ALA A 57 -2.01 -0.97 4.34
CA ALA A 57 -3.04 -1.65 5.12
C ALA A 57 -4.31 -0.78 5.19
N LEU A 58 -5.47 -1.42 5.03
CA LEU A 58 -6.75 -0.75 5.19
C LEU A 58 -6.93 -0.33 6.65
N SER A 59 -7.41 0.89 6.88
CA SER A 59 -7.74 1.33 8.24
C SER A 59 -9.09 0.79 8.69
N GLN A 60 -10.00 0.55 7.75
CA GLN A 60 -11.30 -0.09 7.97
C GLN A 60 -11.63 -1.00 6.78
N PRO A 61 -12.48 -2.04 6.96
CA PRO A 61 -13.01 -2.82 5.85
C PRO A 61 -13.73 -1.93 4.80
N TRP A 62 -13.75 -2.37 3.54
CA TRP A 62 -14.35 -1.58 2.46
C TRP A 62 -15.87 -1.41 2.62
N GLU A 63 -16.53 -2.35 3.27
CA GLU A 63 -17.96 -2.31 3.58
C GLU A 63 -18.27 -1.12 4.51
N GLU A 64 -17.40 -0.87 5.49
CA GLU A 64 -17.53 0.25 6.41
C GLU A 64 -17.15 1.58 5.74
N PHE A 65 -16.15 1.55 4.86
CA PHE A 65 -15.77 2.69 4.03
C PHE A 65 -16.96 3.16 3.19
N ALA A 66 -17.61 2.26 2.45
CA ALA A 66 -18.76 2.54 1.59
C ALA A 66 -20.09 2.79 2.33
N GLY A 67 -20.07 2.91 3.65
CA GLY A 67 -21.27 3.12 4.45
C GLY A 67 -21.96 4.47 4.21
N GLU A 68 -22.89 4.80 5.09
CA GLU A 68 -23.80 5.94 4.91
C GLU A 68 -23.12 7.30 4.61
N MET A 69 -23.68 8.02 3.65
CA MET A 69 -23.25 9.37 3.26
C MET A 69 -24.39 10.36 3.47
N ARG A 70 -24.11 11.52 4.08
CA ARG A 70 -25.08 12.61 4.29
C ARG A 70 -24.41 13.96 4.14
N PRO A 71 -25.16 15.02 3.76
CA PRO A 71 -24.65 16.39 3.74
C PRO A 71 -23.95 16.78 5.06
N PRO A 72 -22.85 17.56 4.98
CA PRO A 72 -22.10 17.97 6.16
C PRO A 72 -22.82 19.06 6.95
N ASP A 73 -23.04 18.80 8.24
CA ASP A 73 -23.44 19.76 9.27
C ASP A 73 -22.22 20.51 9.85
N HIS A 74 -21.10 19.80 10.04
CA HIS A 74 -19.84 20.35 10.57
C HIS A 74 -18.63 19.92 9.73
N PRO A 75 -18.43 20.49 8.52
CA PRO A 75 -17.40 20.05 7.58
C PRO A 75 -15.97 20.14 8.14
N ALA A 76 -15.68 21.20 8.91
CA ALA A 76 -14.36 21.43 9.51
C ALA A 76 -13.93 20.35 10.52
N GLN A 77 -14.88 19.60 11.08
CA GLN A 77 -14.63 18.49 12.01
C GLN A 77 -14.71 17.13 11.30
N ARG A 78 -15.66 16.97 10.37
CA ARG A 78 -15.88 15.72 9.62
C ARG A 78 -14.66 15.33 8.79
N VAL A 79 -14.11 16.27 8.02
CA VAL A 79 -12.98 15.98 7.11
C VAL A 79 -11.76 15.44 7.87
N PRO A 80 -11.17 16.13 8.86
CA PRO A 80 -9.99 15.60 9.57
C PRO A 80 -10.29 14.30 10.33
N SER A 81 -11.50 14.14 10.88
CA SER A 81 -11.90 12.91 11.58
C SER A 81 -11.98 11.71 10.63
N ASN A 82 -12.59 11.88 9.46
CA ASN A 82 -12.67 10.82 8.45
C ASN A 82 -11.30 10.55 7.81
N LEU A 83 -10.49 11.58 7.55
CA LEU A 83 -9.10 11.44 7.08
C LEU A 83 -8.28 10.58 8.05
N GLN A 84 -8.44 10.76 9.36
CA GLN A 84 -7.79 9.92 10.35
C GLN A 84 -8.32 8.47 10.33
N ARG A 85 -9.65 8.28 10.33
CA ARG A 85 -10.27 6.95 10.41
C ARG A 85 -9.98 6.06 9.21
N PHE A 86 -9.98 6.63 8.01
CA PHE A 86 -9.89 5.89 6.74
C PHE A 86 -8.57 6.13 6.00
N ALA A 87 -7.50 6.55 6.70
CA ALA A 87 -6.23 6.93 6.09
C ALA A 87 -5.68 5.87 5.12
N GLY A 88 -5.67 4.60 5.52
CA GLY A 88 -5.22 3.48 4.68
C GLY A 88 -6.08 3.25 3.44
N ASN A 89 -7.41 3.34 3.58
CA ASN A 89 -8.34 3.22 2.46
C ASN A 89 -8.14 4.36 1.46
N TYR A 90 -7.99 5.60 1.94
CA TYR A 90 -7.75 6.76 1.09
C TYR A 90 -6.42 6.70 0.35
N MET A 91 -5.35 6.23 0.99
CA MET A 91 -4.05 6.03 0.33
C MET A 91 -4.16 5.00 -0.80
N ASN A 92 -4.88 3.89 -0.59
CA ASN A 92 -5.15 2.93 -1.67
C ASN A 92 -5.97 3.57 -2.79
N LEU A 93 -7.04 4.30 -2.46
CA LEU A 93 -7.90 4.96 -3.45
C LEU A 93 -7.12 5.96 -4.31
N LEU A 94 -6.27 6.79 -3.70
CA LEU A 94 -5.41 7.74 -4.39
C LEU A 94 -4.47 7.05 -5.37
N LEU A 95 -3.73 6.04 -4.89
CA LEU A 95 -2.72 5.35 -5.69
C LEU A 95 -3.35 4.52 -6.81
N VAL A 96 -4.50 3.91 -6.57
CA VAL A 96 -5.25 3.17 -7.61
C VAL A 96 -5.81 4.11 -8.67
N THR A 97 -6.38 5.25 -8.26
CA THR A 97 -6.89 6.25 -9.23
C THR A 97 -5.76 6.81 -10.09
N ALA A 98 -4.61 7.08 -9.48
CA ALA A 98 -3.41 7.51 -10.19
C ALA A 98 -2.88 6.44 -11.16
N ALA A 99 -2.80 5.18 -10.73
CA ALA A 99 -2.39 4.07 -11.58
C ALA A 99 -3.35 3.87 -12.77
N PHE A 100 -4.66 3.98 -12.54
CA PHE A 100 -5.68 3.89 -13.59
C PHE A 100 -5.52 5.03 -14.61
N ALA A 101 -5.30 6.26 -14.15
CA ALA A 101 -5.02 7.38 -15.03
C ALA A 101 -3.71 7.18 -15.81
N SER A 102 -2.65 6.67 -15.18
CA SER A 102 -1.39 6.34 -15.86
C SER A 102 -1.56 5.25 -16.92
N ALA A 103 -2.45 4.26 -16.70
CA ALA A 103 -2.74 3.21 -17.67
C ALA A 103 -3.32 3.77 -18.99
N SER A 104 -4.01 4.92 -18.96
CA SER A 104 -4.52 5.57 -20.18
C SER A 104 -3.43 6.08 -21.12
N VAL A 105 -2.21 6.33 -20.60
CA VAL A 105 -1.08 6.86 -21.37
C VAL A 105 0.02 5.81 -21.56
N ARG A 106 0.23 4.94 -20.57
CA ARG A 106 1.24 3.87 -20.62
C ARG A 106 0.62 2.51 -20.31
N PRO A 107 -0.36 2.06 -21.12
CA PRO A 107 -1.10 0.82 -20.83
C PRO A 107 -0.18 -0.39 -20.78
N PHE A 108 0.73 -0.53 -21.75
CA PHE A 108 1.64 -1.68 -21.80
C PHE A 108 2.56 -1.75 -20.59
N PHE A 109 3.13 -0.63 -20.14
CA PHE A 109 4.01 -0.61 -18.97
C PHE A 109 3.25 -0.93 -17.69
N VAL A 110 2.09 -0.30 -17.48
CA VAL A 110 1.27 -0.55 -16.28
C VAL A 110 0.80 -2.01 -16.25
N THR A 111 0.28 -2.53 -17.37
CA THR A 111 -0.13 -3.93 -17.50
C THR A 111 1.04 -4.89 -17.29
N PHE A 112 2.21 -4.60 -17.86
CA PHE A 112 3.42 -5.41 -17.63
C PHE A 112 3.81 -5.43 -16.16
N CYS A 113 3.85 -4.29 -15.47
CA CYS A 113 4.16 -4.24 -14.05
C CYS A 113 3.12 -4.99 -13.20
N LEU A 114 1.82 -4.89 -13.53
CA LEU A 114 0.76 -5.63 -12.84
C LEU A 114 0.90 -7.14 -13.04
N ILE A 115 1.12 -7.59 -14.28
CA ILE A 115 1.29 -9.02 -14.60
C ILE A 115 2.57 -9.56 -13.96
N ALA A 116 3.71 -8.88 -14.12
CA ALA A 116 4.97 -9.30 -13.52
C ALA A 116 4.87 -9.39 -12.00
N LYS A 117 4.25 -8.40 -11.35
CA LYS A 117 3.97 -8.42 -9.91
C LYS A 117 3.05 -9.58 -9.52
N ALA A 118 1.96 -9.80 -10.26
CA ALA A 118 1.00 -10.86 -9.96
C ALA A 118 1.63 -12.26 -10.11
N ILE A 119 2.35 -12.49 -11.22
CA ILE A 119 3.09 -13.73 -11.44
C ILE A 119 4.11 -13.93 -10.32
N ALA A 120 4.93 -12.93 -10.00
CA ALA A 120 5.94 -13.07 -8.95
C ALA A 120 5.33 -13.28 -7.56
N LEU A 121 4.17 -12.68 -7.27
CA LEU A 121 3.47 -12.92 -5.99
C LEU A 121 2.87 -14.32 -5.89
N LEU A 122 2.39 -14.89 -7.00
CA LEU A 122 1.71 -16.19 -7.00
C LEU A 122 2.64 -17.36 -7.30
N ALA A 123 3.79 -17.11 -7.93
CA ALA A 123 4.78 -18.13 -8.23
C ALA A 123 5.43 -18.64 -6.93
N PRO A 124 5.67 -19.95 -6.82
CA PRO A 124 6.38 -20.52 -5.69
C PRO A 124 7.87 -20.10 -5.75
N PRO A 125 8.56 -19.97 -4.60
CA PRO A 125 9.90 -19.39 -4.53
C PRO A 125 10.94 -20.11 -5.40
N GLU A 126 10.77 -21.42 -5.57
CA GLU A 126 11.66 -22.32 -6.30
C GLU A 126 11.74 -21.97 -7.78
N MET A 127 10.73 -21.29 -8.35
CA MET A 127 10.78 -20.80 -9.74
C MET A 127 11.83 -19.70 -9.95
N PHE A 128 12.34 -19.10 -8.88
CA PHE A 128 13.34 -18.05 -8.92
C PHE A 128 14.73 -18.56 -8.53
N ASP A 129 14.90 -19.86 -8.34
CA ASP A 129 16.21 -20.46 -8.14
C ASP A 129 16.91 -20.62 -9.50
N VAL A 130 18.07 -19.97 -9.64
CA VAL A 130 18.90 -20.08 -10.84
C VAL A 130 20.16 -20.85 -10.48
N ASP A 131 20.35 -22.02 -11.09
CA ASP A 131 21.57 -22.80 -10.90
C ASP A 131 22.75 -22.14 -11.63
N VAL A 132 23.68 -21.58 -10.86
CA VAL A 132 24.89 -20.95 -11.40
C VAL A 132 26.08 -21.88 -11.19
N LEU A 133 26.83 -22.15 -12.26
CA LEU A 133 28.05 -22.94 -12.22
C LEU A 133 29.11 -22.20 -11.38
N GLN A 134 29.58 -22.81 -10.29
CA GLN A 134 30.71 -22.25 -9.55
C GLN A 134 32.00 -22.47 -10.35
N GLY A 135 32.77 -21.40 -10.51
CA GLY A 135 34.04 -21.43 -11.23
C GLY A 135 35.01 -22.48 -10.65
N LYS A 136 35.91 -22.99 -11.51
CA LYS A 136 36.85 -24.10 -11.23
C LYS A 136 37.64 -24.00 -9.90
N ALA A 137 37.77 -22.80 -9.32
CA ALA A 137 38.45 -22.58 -8.04
C ALA A 137 37.71 -23.16 -6.81
N ALA A 138 36.41 -23.48 -6.91
CA ALA A 138 35.59 -23.97 -5.79
C ALA A 138 35.27 -25.48 -5.83
N GLY A 139 35.86 -26.24 -6.78
CA GLY A 139 35.49 -27.65 -7.01
C GLY A 139 34.14 -27.73 -7.72
N GLY A 140 34.18 -27.83 -9.06
CA GLY A 140 33.01 -27.63 -9.94
C GLY A 140 31.71 -28.24 -9.44
N GLY A 141 30.75 -27.37 -9.13
CA GLY A 141 29.39 -27.69 -8.72
C GLY A 141 28.42 -26.56 -9.08
N TYR A 142 27.13 -26.83 -9.00
CA TYR A 142 26.09 -25.83 -9.19
C TYR A 142 25.69 -25.25 -7.83
N ARG A 143 25.49 -23.93 -7.75
CA ARG A 143 24.87 -23.26 -6.62
C ARG A 143 23.59 -22.59 -7.10
N ALA A 144 22.47 -22.88 -6.45
CA ALA A 144 21.26 -22.09 -6.60
C ALA A 144 21.54 -20.65 -6.11
N VAL A 145 21.49 -19.70 -7.03
CA VAL A 145 21.56 -18.26 -6.78
C VAL A 145 20.19 -17.70 -7.12
N GLY A 146 19.39 -17.39 -6.10
CA GLY A 146 18.01 -17.02 -6.35
C GLY A 146 17.14 -17.10 -5.10
N GLY A 147 15.86 -17.41 -5.32
CA GLY A 147 14.91 -17.70 -4.26
C GLY A 147 14.09 -16.49 -3.80
N PRO A 148 13.63 -16.50 -2.53
CA PRO A 148 12.69 -15.51 -1.99
C PRO A 148 13.09 -14.04 -2.14
N TRP A 149 14.37 -13.72 -2.01
CA TRP A 149 14.85 -12.33 -2.13
C TRP A 149 14.72 -11.81 -3.57
N LEU A 150 14.95 -12.66 -4.58
CA LEU A 150 14.84 -12.30 -5.99
C LEU A 150 13.38 -12.12 -6.37
N ARG A 151 12.52 -13.05 -5.96
CA ARG A 151 11.07 -12.95 -6.06
C ARG A 151 10.56 -11.64 -5.43
N CYS A 152 10.94 -11.38 -4.19
CA CYS A 152 10.57 -10.16 -3.48
C CYS A 152 11.10 -8.90 -4.19
N GLY A 153 12.32 -8.95 -4.73
CA GLY A 153 12.91 -7.87 -5.51
C GLY A 153 12.12 -7.56 -6.78
N LEU A 154 11.68 -8.57 -7.53
CA LEU A 154 10.82 -8.40 -8.71
C LEU A 154 9.46 -7.82 -8.35
N VAL A 155 8.84 -8.30 -7.27
CA VAL A 155 7.59 -7.74 -6.74
C VAL A 155 7.78 -6.28 -6.35
N ALA A 156 8.85 -5.96 -5.64
CA ALA A 156 9.17 -4.60 -5.20
C ALA A 156 9.43 -3.67 -6.39
N LEU A 157 10.15 -4.13 -7.42
CA LEU A 157 10.38 -3.37 -8.65
C LEU A 157 9.09 -3.11 -9.43
N GLY A 158 8.24 -4.12 -9.58
CA GLY A 158 6.92 -3.95 -10.22
C GLY A 158 6.04 -2.97 -9.46
N HIS A 159 6.01 -3.07 -8.13
CA HIS A 159 5.24 -2.17 -7.27
C HIS A 159 5.78 -0.74 -7.26
N ALA A 160 7.11 -0.58 -7.21
CA ALA A 160 7.78 0.72 -7.33
C ALA A 160 7.57 1.35 -8.70
N GLY A 161 7.61 0.56 -9.77
CA GLY A 161 7.31 1.02 -11.13
C GLY A 161 5.89 1.58 -11.26
N LEU A 162 4.90 0.87 -10.72
CA LEU A 162 3.52 1.35 -10.65
C LEU A 162 3.41 2.66 -9.85
N GLY A 163 4.02 2.72 -8.67
CA GLY A 163 4.05 3.94 -7.85
C GLY A 163 4.71 5.12 -8.56
N ALA A 164 5.88 4.88 -9.19
CA ALA A 164 6.61 5.89 -9.93
C ALA A 164 5.80 6.42 -11.12
N THR A 165 5.13 5.56 -11.89
CA THR A 165 4.25 6.04 -12.96
C THR A 165 3.06 6.83 -12.44
N SER A 166 2.49 6.41 -11.32
CA SER A 166 1.36 7.09 -10.68
C SER A 166 1.72 8.50 -10.19
N VAL A 167 2.96 8.72 -9.74
CA VAL A 167 3.40 10.01 -9.17
C VAL A 167 4.13 10.91 -10.18
N PHE A 168 4.94 10.34 -11.07
CA PHE A 168 5.84 11.13 -11.93
C PHE A 168 5.34 11.32 -13.36
N THR A 169 4.19 10.75 -13.73
CA THR A 169 3.58 11.01 -15.05
C THR A 169 2.50 12.08 -14.96
N SER A 170 2.33 12.89 -16.01
CA SER A 170 1.27 13.89 -16.08
C SER A 170 -0.14 13.29 -15.96
N ALA A 171 -0.33 12.08 -16.47
CA ALA A 171 -1.58 11.33 -16.30
C ALA A 171 -1.76 10.86 -14.85
N GLY A 172 -0.72 10.33 -14.22
CA GLY A 172 -0.72 9.95 -12.82
C GLY A 172 -1.04 11.13 -11.89
N CYS A 173 -0.41 12.29 -12.10
CA CYS A 173 -0.72 13.52 -11.36
C CYS A 173 -2.19 13.93 -11.50
N ARG A 174 -2.75 13.86 -12.72
CA ARG A 174 -4.19 14.10 -12.93
C ARG A 174 -5.05 13.10 -12.16
N GLY A 175 -4.67 11.82 -12.16
CA GLY A 175 -5.32 10.79 -11.36
C GLY A 175 -5.22 11.04 -9.85
N LEU A 176 -4.10 11.56 -9.35
CA LEU A 176 -3.95 11.97 -7.94
C LEU A 176 -4.86 13.14 -7.59
N VAL A 177 -5.04 14.12 -8.48
CA VAL A 177 -5.98 15.23 -8.28
C VAL A 177 -7.42 14.70 -8.21
N VAL A 178 -7.80 13.83 -9.15
CA VAL A 178 -9.13 13.17 -9.15
C VAL A 178 -9.32 12.35 -7.88
N GLY A 179 -8.34 11.53 -7.50
CA GLY A 179 -8.38 10.74 -6.28
C GLY A 179 -8.49 11.62 -5.03
N THR A 180 -7.81 12.76 -5.00
CA THR A 180 -7.89 13.72 -3.89
C THR A 180 -9.28 14.31 -3.79
N ALA A 181 -9.89 14.67 -4.92
CA ALA A 181 -11.29 15.11 -4.95
C ALA A 181 -12.22 14.01 -4.40
N LEU A 182 -12.06 12.76 -4.83
CA LEU A 182 -12.85 11.62 -4.32
C LEU A 182 -12.67 11.42 -2.82
N VAL A 183 -11.43 11.47 -2.31
CA VAL A 183 -11.12 11.36 -0.88
C VAL A 183 -11.78 12.49 -0.10
N LEU A 184 -11.67 13.74 -0.56
CA LEU A 184 -12.26 14.89 0.12
C LEU A 184 -13.78 14.85 0.08
N SER A 185 -14.38 14.48 -1.05
CA SER A 185 -15.82 14.25 -1.16
C SER A 185 -16.27 13.16 -0.18
N HIS A 186 -15.59 12.02 -0.16
CA HIS A 186 -15.89 10.95 0.79
C HIS A 186 -15.74 11.42 2.24
N ALA A 187 -14.64 12.07 2.59
CA ALA A 187 -14.39 12.57 3.94
C ALA A 187 -15.41 13.64 4.38
N LEU A 188 -15.97 14.40 3.44
CA LEU A 188 -16.99 15.41 3.71
C LEU A 188 -18.37 14.79 3.96
N PHE A 189 -18.77 13.84 3.13
CA PHE A 189 -20.11 13.26 3.14
C PHE A 189 -20.25 12.03 4.04
N ARG A 190 -19.17 11.29 4.31
CA ARG A 190 -19.23 10.06 5.11
C ARG A 190 -19.63 10.36 6.56
N THR A 191 -20.69 9.71 7.03
CA THR A 191 -21.14 9.83 8.43
C THR A 191 -20.43 8.81 9.32
N ARG A 192 -20.07 9.19 10.54
CA ARG A 192 -19.59 8.19 11.51
C ARG A 192 -20.81 7.61 12.24
N PRO A 193 -20.90 6.28 12.42
CA PRO A 193 -21.95 5.69 13.25
C PRO A 193 -21.93 6.34 14.64
N TRP A 194 -23.11 6.74 15.14
CA TRP A 194 -23.23 7.43 16.43
C TRP A 194 -22.62 6.63 17.59
N THR A 195 -22.73 5.30 17.53
CA THR A 195 -22.17 4.35 18.50
C THR A 195 -20.65 4.52 18.66
N GLU A 196 -19.93 4.80 17.58
CA GLU A 196 -18.48 5.03 17.63
C GLU A 196 -18.11 6.41 18.14
N VAL A 197 -18.88 7.43 17.75
CA VAL A 197 -18.70 8.79 18.28
C VAL A 197 -18.91 8.78 19.79
N ALA A 198 -19.90 8.04 20.29
CA ALA A 198 -20.14 7.84 21.71
C ALA A 198 -18.97 7.11 22.40
N LYS A 199 -18.43 6.05 21.78
CA LYS A 199 -17.27 5.30 22.31
C LYS A 199 -16.00 6.16 22.40
N GLU A 200 -15.69 6.95 21.38
CA GLU A 200 -14.55 7.88 21.40
C GLU A 200 -14.69 8.92 22.52
N ARG A 201 -15.89 9.49 22.69
CA ARG A 201 -16.19 10.46 23.76
C ARG A 201 -16.03 9.86 25.16
N LEU A 202 -16.52 8.65 25.38
CA LEU A 202 -16.36 7.93 26.65
C LEU A 202 -14.89 7.64 26.95
N THR A 203 -14.15 7.13 25.97
CA THR A 203 -12.71 6.82 26.11
C THR A 203 -11.89 8.06 26.42
N THR A 204 -12.22 9.20 25.80
CA THR A 204 -11.52 10.48 26.03
C THR A 204 -11.76 10.99 27.45
N ARG A 205 -13.00 10.89 27.95
CA ARG A 205 -13.35 11.28 29.33
C ARG A 205 -12.64 10.44 30.38
N LEU A 206 -12.53 9.12 30.14
CA LEU A 206 -11.82 8.22 31.05
C LEU A 206 -10.32 8.49 31.12
N LYS A 207 -9.70 8.97 30.04
CA LYS A 207 -8.27 9.34 30.03
C LYS A 207 -7.99 10.71 30.66
N SER A 208 -9.01 11.52 30.90
CA SER A 208 -8.88 12.84 31.53
C SER A 208 -9.16 12.84 33.03
N GLN A 209 -9.49 11.68 33.59
CA GLN A 209 -9.60 11.43 35.03
C GLN A 209 -8.33 10.73 35.52
#